data_AF-A0A174JBS0-F1
#
_entry.id   AF-A0A174JBS0-F1
#
_cell.length_a   1.000
_cell.length_b   1.000
_cell.length_c   1.000
_cell.angle_alpha   90.00
_cell.angle_beta   90.00
_cell.angle_gamma   90.00
#
_symmetry.space_group_name_H-M   'P 1'
#
loop_
_entity.id
_entity.type
_entity.pdbx_description
1 polymer ?
#
loop_
_entity_poly.entity_id
_entity_poly.type
_entity_poly.pdbx_seq_one_letter_code
_entity_poly.pdbx_strand_id
1 'polypeptide(L)'
;MFYAKTHFLTNAILEYAICLDISWQVIWAYIQPSSLEYLMKQEYKKMEKECNRDNVLQQLNCVISQRSIDFTKAERLKNIMTDFDNNNNTIKLRAIYNGIKHHGTVHFKGLGENFESFGVAVAGKCPPMLCRKSYTVEEIENILFDYHCAFKKYFNEIVDAIMPSEYLDNKMPFGDFIGSVINIATVCD
;
A
#
# COMPACT_ATOMS: atom_id res chain seq x y z
N MET A 1 11.60 0.69 29.26
CA MET A 1 11.71 -0.28 28.15
C MET A 1 10.36 -0.56 27.48
N PHE A 2 9.26 -0.76 28.23
CA PHE A 2 7.92 -1.01 27.66
C PHE A 2 7.42 0.08 26.70
N TYR A 3 7.52 1.36 27.09
CA TYR A 3 7.14 2.50 26.23
C TYR A 3 7.89 2.52 24.88
N ALA A 4 9.20 2.28 24.89
CA ALA A 4 10.00 2.26 23.68
C ALA A 4 9.55 1.15 22.72
N LYS A 5 9.21 -0.03 23.27
CA LYS A 5 8.68 -1.16 22.51
C LYS A 5 7.32 -0.83 21.87
N THR A 6 6.37 -0.31 22.65
CA THR A 6 5.05 0.08 22.12
C THR A 6 5.13 1.21 21.09
N HIS A 7 6.05 2.15 21.28
CA HIS A 7 6.29 3.22 20.32
C HIS A 7 6.87 2.68 19.00
N PHE A 8 7.87 1.80 19.08
CA PHE A 8 8.42 1.10 17.92
C PHE A 8 7.33 0.35 17.14
N LEU A 9 6.48 -0.42 17.84
CA LEU A 9 5.40 -1.17 17.20
C LEU A 9 4.36 -0.27 16.52
N THR A 10 4.04 0.88 17.14
CA THR A 10 3.15 1.87 16.54
C THR A 10 3.75 2.43 15.25
N ASN A 11 5.03 2.80 15.27
CA ASN A 11 5.72 3.30 14.09
C ASN A 11 5.81 2.23 13.00
N ALA A 12 6.09 0.97 13.35
CA ALA A 12 6.11 -0.12 12.40
C ALA A 12 4.76 -0.30 11.67
N ILE A 13 3.63 -0.15 12.38
CA ILE A 13 2.29 -0.17 11.75
C ILE A 13 2.15 0.96 10.72
N LEU A 14 2.59 2.18 11.07
CA LEU A 14 2.54 3.33 10.17
C LEU A 14 3.41 3.13 8.93
N GLU A 15 4.65 2.67 9.12
CA GLU A 15 5.60 2.39 8.04
C GLU A 15 5.06 1.32 7.08
N TYR A 16 4.47 0.23 7.60
CA TYR A 16 3.88 -0.79 6.74
C TYR A 16 2.65 -0.32 5.97
N ALA A 17 1.86 0.61 6.52
CA ALA A 17 0.77 1.23 5.78
C ALA A 17 1.32 2.08 4.62
N ILE A 18 2.41 2.83 4.85
CA ILE A 18 3.12 3.59 3.80
C ILE A 18 3.70 2.64 2.75
N CYS A 19 4.34 1.54 3.14
CA CYS A 19 4.87 0.55 2.18
C CYS A 19 3.76 -0.04 1.29
N LEU A 20 2.56 -0.25 1.82
CA LEU A 20 1.42 -0.71 1.04
C LEU A 20 0.98 0.34 0.02
N ASP A 21 0.86 1.61 0.42
CA ASP A 21 0.55 2.71 -0.51
C ASP A 21 1.61 2.84 -1.61
N ILE A 22 2.90 2.71 -1.27
CA ILE A 22 4.00 2.70 -2.25
C ILE A 22 3.85 1.53 -3.23
N SER A 23 3.46 0.35 -2.76
CA SER A 23 3.25 -0.80 -3.65
C SER A 23 2.18 -0.53 -4.71
N TRP A 24 1.13 0.22 -4.36
CA TRP A 24 0.11 0.66 -5.32
C TRP A 24 0.63 1.67 -6.31
N GLN A 25 1.48 2.60 -5.87
CA GLN A 25 2.15 3.55 -6.76
C GLN A 25 3.04 2.83 -7.78
N VAL A 26 3.74 1.76 -7.37
CA VAL A 26 4.54 0.93 -8.28
C VAL A 26 3.66 0.27 -9.35
N ILE A 27 2.56 -0.37 -8.95
CA ILE A 27 1.61 -1.00 -9.88
C ILE A 27 1.03 0.06 -10.83
N TRP A 28 0.60 1.20 -10.28
CA TRP A 28 0.01 2.29 -11.07
C TRP A 28 1.01 2.82 -12.10
N ALA A 29 2.23 3.15 -11.67
CA ALA A 29 3.26 3.68 -12.56
C ALA A 29 3.56 2.72 -13.72
N TYR A 30 3.51 1.41 -13.48
CA TYR A 30 3.73 0.41 -14.53
C TYR A 30 2.62 0.39 -15.60
N ILE A 31 1.35 0.55 -15.20
CA ILE A 31 0.23 0.49 -16.13
C ILE A 31 -0.07 1.81 -16.84
N GLN A 32 0.55 2.91 -16.40
CA GLN A 32 0.39 4.19 -17.08
C GLN A 32 1.05 4.18 -18.45
N PRO A 33 0.54 4.98 -19.40
CA PRO A 33 1.20 5.16 -20.69
C PRO A 33 2.63 5.67 -20.44
N SER A 34 3.63 4.91 -20.91
CA SER A 34 5.04 5.30 -20.84
C SER A 34 5.39 6.33 -21.90
N SER A 35 4.57 7.37 -22.08
CA SER A 35 4.88 8.44 -23.03
C SER A 35 5.89 9.41 -22.40
N LEU A 36 6.87 9.86 -23.18
CA LEU A 36 7.79 10.90 -22.71
C LEU A 36 7.02 12.17 -22.31
N GLU A 37 5.95 12.48 -23.03
CA GLU A 37 5.07 13.61 -22.75
C GLU A 37 4.54 13.59 -21.31
N TYR A 38 4.11 12.42 -20.84
CA TYR A 38 3.63 12.20 -19.47
C TYR A 38 4.71 12.53 -18.42
N LEU A 39 5.96 12.13 -18.68
CA LEU A 39 7.10 12.41 -17.82
C LEU A 39 7.48 13.89 -17.84
N MET A 40 7.55 14.52 -19.02
CA MET A 40 7.90 15.93 -19.19
C MET A 40 6.89 16.87 -18.52
N LYS A 41 5.60 16.55 -18.63
CA LYS A 41 4.51 17.31 -18.00
C LYS A 41 4.35 17.03 -16.51
N GLN A 42 5.18 16.16 -15.93
CA GLN A 42 5.13 15.72 -14.54
C GLN A 42 3.74 15.21 -14.13
N GLU A 43 3.05 14.51 -15.05
CA GLU A 43 1.70 14.00 -14.77
C GLU A 43 1.70 12.93 -13.67
N TYR A 44 2.84 12.30 -13.42
CA TYR A 44 3.08 11.41 -12.27
C TYR A 44 2.77 12.08 -10.92
N LYS A 45 2.95 13.41 -10.77
CA LYS A 45 2.60 14.12 -9.52
C LYS A 45 1.10 14.26 -9.30
N LYS A 46 0.32 14.26 -10.37
CA LYS A 46 -1.15 14.20 -10.28
C LYS A 46 -1.58 12.79 -9.88
N MET A 47 -0.95 11.78 -10.49
CA MET A 47 -1.14 10.37 -10.15
C MET A 47 -0.86 10.10 -8.67
N GLU A 48 0.25 10.58 -8.10
CA GLU A 48 0.58 10.38 -6.68
C GLU A 48 -0.55 10.82 -5.74
N LYS A 49 -1.28 11.89 -6.07
CA LYS A 49 -2.40 12.40 -5.27
C LYS A 49 -3.67 11.57 -5.40
N GLU A 50 -3.85 10.93 -6.55
CA GLU A 50 -5.03 10.12 -6.87
C GLU A 50 -4.79 8.62 -6.61
N CYS A 51 -3.55 8.24 -6.34
CA CYS A 51 -3.15 6.86 -6.14
C CYS A 51 -3.72 6.34 -4.81
N ASN A 52 -4.77 5.53 -4.93
CA ASN A 52 -5.31 4.72 -3.87
C ASN A 52 -5.70 3.36 -4.46
N ARG A 53 -5.92 2.40 -3.56
CA ARG A 53 -6.30 1.02 -3.89
C ARG A 53 -7.40 0.92 -4.96
N ASP A 54 -8.52 1.60 -4.78
CA ASP A 54 -9.70 1.42 -5.64
C ASP A 54 -9.45 2.00 -7.02
N ASN A 55 -8.77 3.14 -7.07
CA ASN A 55 -8.36 3.74 -8.32
C ASN A 55 -7.33 2.86 -9.08
N VAL A 56 -6.37 2.20 -8.40
CA VAL A 56 -5.47 1.23 -9.05
C VAL A 56 -6.27 0.08 -9.67
N LEU A 57 -7.22 -0.49 -8.92
CA LEU A 57 -8.06 -1.58 -9.44
C LEU A 57 -8.88 -1.15 -10.64
N GLN A 58 -9.41 0.08 -10.63
CA GLN A 58 -10.12 0.64 -11.76
C GLN A 58 -9.22 0.72 -13.00
N GLN A 59 -8.00 1.23 -12.85
CA GLN A 59 -7.05 1.32 -13.96
C GLN A 59 -6.67 -0.08 -14.49
N LEU A 60 -6.39 -1.05 -13.61
CA LEU A 60 -6.14 -2.44 -14.01
C LEU A 60 -7.34 -3.02 -14.79
N ASN A 61 -8.57 -2.80 -14.31
CA ASN A 61 -9.77 -3.25 -15.01
C ASN A 61 -9.94 -2.58 -16.39
N CYS A 62 -9.58 -1.31 -16.53
CA CYS A 62 -9.57 -0.62 -17.82
C CYS A 62 -8.60 -1.29 -18.79
N VAL A 63 -7.35 -1.53 -18.37
CA VAL A 63 -6.33 -2.22 -19.19
C VAL A 63 -6.79 -3.62 -19.61
N ILE A 64 -7.34 -4.39 -18.66
CA ILE A 64 -7.86 -5.74 -18.93
C ILE A 64 -9.01 -5.71 -19.94
N SER A 65 -9.97 -4.79 -19.78
CA SER A 65 -11.14 -4.70 -20.66
C SER A 65 -10.80 -4.24 -22.09
N GLN A 66 -9.78 -3.39 -22.24
CA GLN A 66 -9.27 -2.94 -23.52
C GLN A 66 -8.45 -4.00 -24.27
N ARG A 67 -8.08 -5.12 -23.61
CA ARG A 67 -7.22 -6.18 -24.16
C ARG A 67 -5.95 -5.62 -24.82
N SER A 68 -5.32 -4.64 -24.18
CA SER A 68 -4.04 -4.08 -24.63
C SER A 68 -2.91 -5.12 -24.53
N ILE A 69 -1.74 -4.81 -25.10
CA ILE A 69 -0.59 -5.73 -25.21
C ILE A 69 -0.17 -6.35 -23.85
N ASP A 70 -0.39 -5.63 -22.73
CA ASP A 70 -0.02 -6.07 -21.39
C ASP A 70 -1.20 -6.59 -20.54
N PHE A 71 -2.36 -6.93 -21.13
CA PHE A 71 -3.56 -7.31 -20.37
C PHE A 71 -3.33 -8.51 -19.44
N THR A 72 -2.51 -9.50 -19.84
CA THR A 72 -2.19 -10.67 -19.01
C THR A 72 -1.37 -10.31 -17.77
N LYS A 73 -0.47 -9.33 -17.89
CA LYS A 73 0.29 -8.81 -16.75
C LYS A 73 -0.60 -7.99 -15.83
N ALA A 74 -1.50 -7.17 -16.38
CA ALA A 74 -2.49 -6.43 -15.60
C ALA A 74 -3.41 -7.37 -14.80
N GLU A 75 -3.85 -8.48 -15.41
CA GLU A 75 -4.63 -9.51 -14.71
C GLU A 75 -3.82 -10.19 -13.58
N ARG A 76 -2.55 -10.53 -13.84
CA ARG A 76 -1.64 -11.07 -12.81
C ARG A 76 -1.47 -10.09 -11.65
N LEU A 77 -1.19 -8.81 -11.93
CA LEU A 77 -1.03 -7.77 -10.91
C LEU A 77 -2.30 -7.55 -10.09
N LYS A 78 -3.47 -7.55 -10.75
CA LYS A 78 -4.76 -7.48 -10.08
C LYS A 78 -4.94 -8.63 -9.09
N ASN A 79 -4.64 -9.87 -9.51
CA ASN A 79 -4.77 -11.04 -8.65
C ASN A 79 -3.84 -10.98 -7.44
N ILE A 80 -2.54 -10.66 -7.65
CA ILE A 80 -1.54 -10.48 -6.58
C ILE A 80 -2.06 -9.46 -5.54
N MET A 81 -2.56 -8.32 -6.02
CA MET A 81 -3.09 -7.26 -5.17
C MET A 81 -4.34 -7.68 -4.39
N THR A 82 -5.33 -8.29 -5.06
CA THR A 82 -6.56 -8.71 -4.40
C THR A 82 -6.34 -9.84 -3.40
N ASP A 83 -5.44 -10.77 -3.69
CA ASP A 83 -5.11 -11.88 -2.79
C ASP A 83 -4.43 -11.35 -1.52
N PHE A 84 -3.52 -10.38 -1.66
CA PHE A 84 -2.89 -9.75 -0.52
C PHE A 84 -3.86 -8.90 0.32
N ASP A 85 -4.75 -8.13 -0.33
CA ASP A 85 -5.78 -7.33 0.34
C ASP A 85 -6.74 -8.20 1.17
N ASN A 86 -7.07 -9.40 0.67
CA ASN A 86 -7.99 -10.34 1.32
C ASN A 86 -7.32 -11.19 2.40
N ASN A 87 -6.00 -11.05 2.60
CA ASN A 87 -5.31 -11.73 3.68
C ASN A 87 -5.79 -11.22 5.05
N ASN A 88 -6.14 -12.15 5.94
CA ASN A 88 -6.65 -11.82 7.29
C ASN A 88 -5.74 -10.88 8.08
N ASN A 89 -4.41 -11.04 7.99
CA ASN A 89 -3.47 -10.20 8.72
C ASN A 89 -3.32 -8.82 8.07
N THR A 90 -3.44 -8.71 6.75
CA THR A 90 -3.55 -7.42 6.03
C THR A 90 -4.78 -6.65 6.47
N ILE A 91 -5.94 -7.31 6.54
CA ILE A 91 -7.20 -6.71 7.01
C ILE A 91 -7.05 -6.21 8.46
N LYS A 92 -6.46 -7.02 9.34
CA LYS A 92 -6.23 -6.64 10.74
C LYS A 92 -5.28 -5.45 10.88
N LEU A 93 -4.13 -5.46 10.19
CA LEU A 93 -3.17 -4.37 10.25
C LEU A 93 -3.77 -3.07 9.73
N ARG A 94 -4.53 -3.11 8.62
CA ARG A 94 -5.30 -1.95 8.14
C ARG A 94 -6.32 -1.44 9.16
N ALA A 95 -7.04 -2.33 9.84
CA ALA A 95 -7.99 -1.93 10.86
C ALA A 95 -7.33 -1.23 12.06
N ILE A 96 -6.12 -1.67 12.44
CA ILE A 96 -5.30 -1.04 13.48
C ILE A 96 -4.80 0.33 13.00
N TYR A 97 -4.20 0.39 11.81
CA TYR A 97 -3.75 1.63 11.18
C TYR A 97 -4.88 2.67 11.06
N ASN A 98 -6.06 2.28 10.59
CA ASN A 98 -7.21 3.17 10.52
C ASN A 98 -7.63 3.69 11.90
N GLY A 99 -7.54 2.84 12.94
CA GLY A 99 -7.71 3.27 14.32
C GLY A 99 -6.73 4.38 14.71
N ILE A 100 -5.44 4.22 14.38
CA ILE A 100 -4.41 5.24 14.62
C ILE A 100 -4.71 6.50 13.81
N LYS A 101 -5.06 6.37 12.53
CA LYS A 101 -5.36 7.50 11.63
C LYS A 101 -6.53 8.36 12.14
N HIS A 102 -7.60 7.73 12.64
CA HIS A 102 -8.79 8.45 13.09
C HIS A 102 -8.71 8.94 14.54
N HIS A 103 -7.96 8.26 15.40
CA HIS A 103 -7.91 8.56 16.84
C HIS A 103 -6.52 8.99 17.33
N GLY A 104 -5.56 9.17 16.42
CA GLY A 104 -4.17 9.56 16.69
C GLY A 104 -3.28 8.45 17.29
N THR A 105 -3.86 7.44 17.93
CA THR A 105 -3.11 6.39 18.63
C THR A 105 -3.96 5.16 18.96
N VAL A 106 -3.30 4.08 19.38
CA VAL A 106 -3.90 2.90 20.00
C VAL A 106 -3.43 2.79 21.45
N HIS A 107 -4.19 2.10 22.27
CA HIS A 107 -3.78 1.82 23.64
C HIS A 107 -3.06 0.48 23.72
N PHE A 108 -1.91 0.45 24.40
CA PHE A 108 -1.24 -0.79 24.75
C PHE A 108 -1.59 -1.17 26.19
N LYS A 109 -2.11 -2.38 26.40
CA LYS A 109 -2.44 -2.89 27.74
C LYS A 109 -1.19 -2.84 28.62
N GLY A 110 -1.29 -2.18 29.77
CA GLY A 110 -0.16 -1.94 30.68
C GLY A 110 0.60 -0.64 30.44
N LEU A 111 0.17 0.21 29.50
CA LEU A 111 0.74 1.54 29.27
C LEU A 111 -0.30 2.66 29.39
N GLY A 112 -0.37 3.26 30.58
CA GLY A 112 -1.30 4.33 30.88
C GLY A 112 -2.74 3.82 31.06
N GLU A 113 -3.68 4.75 31.14
CA GLU A 113 -5.09 4.43 31.35
C GLU A 113 -5.92 4.57 30.06
N ASN A 114 -6.94 3.72 29.94
CA ASN A 114 -7.91 3.74 28.85
C ASN A 114 -9.27 3.31 29.39
N PHE A 115 -10.07 4.30 29.81
CA PHE A 115 -11.38 4.07 30.38
C PHE A 115 -12.42 3.80 29.30
N GLU A 116 -13.11 2.67 29.40
CA GLU A 116 -14.14 2.25 28.42
C GLU A 116 -15.55 2.75 28.78
N SER A 117 -15.77 3.17 30.03
CA SER A 117 -17.07 3.63 30.53
C SER A 117 -16.92 4.78 31.53
N PHE A 118 -17.94 5.63 31.62
CA PHE A 118 -17.99 6.65 32.66
C PHE A 118 -18.06 6.04 34.06
N GLY A 119 -17.45 6.70 35.04
CA GLY A 119 -17.51 6.31 36.46
C GLY A 119 -18.89 6.52 37.12
N VAL A 120 -19.93 6.85 36.34
CA VAL A 120 -21.29 7.08 36.82
C VAL A 120 -22.23 6.15 36.06
N ALA A 121 -23.02 5.37 36.81
CA ALA A 121 -24.06 4.51 36.25
C ALA A 121 -25.42 5.21 36.30
N VAL A 122 -26.14 5.20 35.18
CA VAL A 122 -27.55 5.64 35.10
C VAL A 122 -28.41 4.39 34.91
N ALA A 123 -29.35 4.14 35.82
CA ALA A 123 -30.18 2.94 35.83
C ALA A 123 -29.39 1.62 35.76
N GLY A 124 -28.24 1.56 36.47
CA GLY A 124 -27.36 0.39 36.50
C GLY A 124 -26.53 0.16 35.23
N LYS A 125 -26.60 1.06 34.25
CA LYS A 125 -25.76 1.02 33.04
C LYS A 125 -24.77 2.18 33.05
N CYS A 126 -23.50 1.88 32.84
CA CYS A 126 -22.48 2.91 32.62
C CYS A 126 -22.49 3.29 31.13
N PRO A 127 -22.68 4.57 30.78
CA PRO A 127 -22.56 5.01 29.40
C PRO A 127 -21.15 4.70 28.86
N PRO A 128 -21.03 4.26 27.59
CA PRO A 128 -19.72 4.00 26.99
C PRO A 128 -18.97 5.31 26.75
N MET A 129 -17.65 5.28 26.93
CA MET A 129 -16.77 6.39 26.57
C MET A 129 -16.10 6.15 25.22
N LEU A 130 -15.79 7.24 24.52
CA LEU A 130 -14.85 7.23 23.42
C LEU A 130 -13.48 6.78 23.97
N CYS A 131 -13.12 5.53 23.69
CA CYS A 131 -11.88 4.92 24.14
C CYS A 131 -11.05 4.44 22.95
N ARG A 132 -9.75 4.29 23.18
CA ARG A 132 -8.83 3.76 22.17
C ARG A 132 -8.97 2.24 22.12
N LYS A 133 -8.87 1.65 20.93
CA LYS A 133 -8.73 0.20 20.81
C LYS A 133 -7.47 -0.25 21.56
N SER A 134 -7.62 -1.29 22.36
CA SER A 134 -6.56 -1.79 23.24
C SER A 134 -5.98 -3.09 22.72
N TYR A 135 -4.65 -3.16 22.65
CA TYR A 135 -3.90 -4.33 22.22
C TYR A 135 -2.82 -4.69 23.24
N THR A 136 -2.48 -5.95 23.34
CA THR A 136 -1.23 -6.41 23.97
C THR A 136 -0.06 -6.17 23.03
N VAL A 137 1.14 -6.17 23.59
CA VAL A 137 2.37 -6.06 22.80
C VAL A 137 2.52 -7.28 21.90
N GLU A 138 2.25 -8.47 22.46
CA GLU A 138 2.37 -9.76 21.77
C GLU A 138 1.41 -9.86 20.58
N GLU A 139 0.17 -9.37 20.72
CA GLU A 139 -0.80 -9.31 19.61
C GLU A 139 -0.26 -8.49 18.43
N ILE A 140 0.28 -7.30 18.69
CA ILE A 140 0.80 -6.44 17.63
C ILE A 140 2.08 -6.99 17.02
N GLU A 141 2.98 -7.56 17.83
CA GLU A 141 4.20 -8.21 17.34
C GLU A 141 3.89 -9.35 16.37
N ASN A 142 2.97 -10.24 16.74
CA ASN A 142 2.59 -11.37 15.90
C ASN A 142 1.96 -10.90 14.58
N ILE A 143 1.05 -9.91 14.66
CA ILE A 143 0.42 -9.34 13.44
C ILE A 143 1.46 -8.73 12.52
N LEU A 144 2.40 -7.94 13.06
CA LEU A 144 3.46 -7.29 12.27
C LEU A 144 4.41 -8.30 11.65
N PHE A 145 4.78 -9.35 12.38
CA PHE A 145 5.67 -10.39 11.86
C PHE A 145 5.03 -11.15 10.71
N ASP A 146 3.80 -11.61 10.88
CA ASP A 146 3.07 -12.30 9.82
C ASP A 146 2.83 -11.40 8.61
N TYR A 147 2.47 -10.13 8.86
CA TYR A 147 2.29 -9.14 7.81
C TYR A 147 3.58 -8.91 7.04
N HIS A 148 4.73 -8.78 7.72
CA HIS A 148 6.04 -8.62 7.07
C HIS A 148 6.33 -9.78 6.10
N CYS A 149 6.15 -11.02 6.55
CA CYS A 149 6.37 -12.20 5.73
C CYS A 149 5.44 -12.21 4.50
N ALA A 150 4.16 -11.88 4.69
CA ALA A 150 3.20 -11.80 3.60
C ALA A 150 3.53 -10.65 2.63
N PHE A 151 3.89 -9.48 3.15
CA PHE A 151 4.21 -8.29 2.37
C PHE A 151 5.46 -8.51 1.51
N LYS A 152 6.50 -9.15 2.07
CA LYS A 152 7.71 -9.52 1.31
C LYS A 152 7.36 -10.40 0.10
N LYS A 153 6.52 -11.42 0.30
CA LYS A 153 6.07 -12.29 -0.79
C LYS A 153 5.28 -11.50 -1.83
N TYR A 154 4.28 -10.74 -1.38
CA TYR A 154 3.44 -9.89 -2.22
C TYR A 154 4.25 -8.91 -3.07
N PHE A 155 5.19 -8.19 -2.46
CA PHE A 155 5.98 -7.19 -3.17
C PHE A 155 6.97 -7.84 -4.16
N ASN A 156 7.56 -8.98 -3.81
CA ASN A 156 8.39 -9.74 -4.75
C ASN A 156 7.58 -10.22 -5.96
N GLU A 157 6.34 -10.68 -5.76
CA GLU A 157 5.47 -11.08 -6.87
C GLU A 157 5.11 -9.90 -7.80
N ILE A 158 4.97 -8.68 -7.27
CA ILE A 158 4.83 -7.46 -8.07
C ILE A 158 6.09 -7.21 -8.89
N VAL A 159 7.27 -7.23 -8.25
CA VAL A 159 8.56 -7.02 -8.91
C VAL A 159 8.75 -8.04 -10.03
N ASP A 160 8.48 -9.32 -9.78
CA ASP A 160 8.58 -10.40 -10.77
C ASP A 160 7.56 -10.28 -11.93
N ALA A 161 6.45 -9.56 -11.71
CA ALA A 161 5.46 -9.31 -12.75
C ALA A 161 5.82 -8.11 -13.64
N ILE A 162 6.48 -7.10 -13.07
CA ILE A 162 6.81 -5.83 -13.73
C ILE A 162 8.19 -5.86 -14.38
N MET A 163 9.19 -6.40 -13.68
CA MET A 163 10.58 -6.34 -14.09
C MET A 163 10.86 -7.38 -15.19
N PRO A 164 11.38 -6.97 -16.35
CA PRO A 164 11.85 -7.91 -17.36
C PRO A 164 13.05 -8.70 -16.83
N SER A 165 13.16 -9.97 -17.24
CA SER A 165 14.26 -10.86 -16.83
C SER A 165 15.65 -10.32 -17.17
N GLU A 166 15.74 -9.49 -18.20
CA GLU A 166 16.97 -8.87 -18.70
C GLU A 166 17.22 -7.48 -18.09
N TYR A 167 16.44 -7.02 -17.10
CA TYR A 167 16.59 -5.68 -16.54
C TYR A 167 17.99 -5.38 -15.99
N LEU A 168 18.67 -6.39 -15.44
CA LEU A 168 20.04 -6.26 -14.94
C LEU A 168 21.09 -6.34 -16.06
N ASP A 169 20.69 -6.77 -17.26
CA ASP A 169 21.54 -6.73 -18.44
C ASP A 169 21.54 -5.31 -18.98
N ASN A 170 22.58 -4.53 -18.67
CA ASN A 170 22.77 -3.13 -19.04
C ASN A 170 22.93 -2.87 -20.56
N LYS A 171 22.11 -3.49 -21.41
CA LYS A 171 22.17 -3.40 -22.87
C LYS A 171 20.78 -3.08 -23.42
N MET A 172 20.54 -1.80 -23.75
CA MET A 172 19.41 -1.42 -24.59
C MET A 172 19.81 -1.57 -26.07
N PRO A 173 19.04 -2.30 -26.90
CA PRO A 173 19.28 -2.34 -28.33
C PRO A 173 19.23 -0.94 -28.94
N PHE A 174 20.19 -0.61 -29.79
CA PHE A 174 20.31 0.73 -30.41
C PHE A 174 19.04 1.15 -31.18
N GLY A 175 18.30 0.19 -31.76
CA GLY A 175 17.03 0.44 -32.44
C GLY A 175 15.95 1.01 -31.52
N ASP A 176 15.83 0.46 -30.32
CA ASP A 176 14.84 0.90 -29.31
C ASP A 176 15.19 2.29 -28.75
N PHE A 177 16.49 2.58 -28.63
CA PHE A 177 16.98 3.91 -28.28
C PHE A 177 16.60 4.95 -29.35
N ILE A 178 16.87 4.67 -30.63
CA ILE A 178 16.54 5.59 -31.73
C ILE A 178 15.02 5.77 -31.87
N GLY A 179 14.23 4.70 -31.76
CA GLY A 179 12.78 4.79 -31.79
C GLY A 179 12.22 5.65 -30.65
N SER A 180 12.81 5.53 -29.46
CA SER A 180 12.49 6.40 -28.33
C SER A 180 12.83 7.86 -28.64
N VAL A 181 14.05 8.16 -29.08
CA VAL A 181 14.52 9.54 -29.37
C VAL A 181 13.71 10.22 -30.49
N ILE A 182 13.32 9.48 -31.53
CA ILE A 182 12.51 10.05 -32.63
C ILE A 182 11.11 10.44 -32.13
N ASN A 183 10.46 9.58 -31.34
CA ASN A 183 9.17 9.90 -30.73
C ASN A 183 9.25 11.12 -29.79
N ILE A 184 10.41 11.33 -29.14
CA ILE A 184 10.66 12.50 -28.29
C ILE A 184 10.74 13.78 -29.14
N ALA A 185 11.45 13.73 -30.27
CA ALA A 185 11.64 14.91 -31.13
C ALA A 185 10.32 15.40 -31.75
N THR A 186 9.38 14.51 -32.05
CA THR A 186 8.08 14.84 -32.66
C THR A 186 7.04 15.42 -31.69
N VAL A 187 7.26 15.34 -30.37
CA VAL A 187 6.33 15.86 -29.34
C VAL A 187 6.74 17.28 -28.87
N CYS A 188 7.92 17.76 -29.27
CA CYS A 188 8.48 19.04 -28.86
C CYS A 188 8.26 20.19 -29.87
N ASP A 189 7.49 19.96 -30.94
CA ASP A 189 6.98 20.98 -31.88
C ASP A 189 5.50 21.29 -31.59
#